data_AF-A0A1M3HHT4-F1
#
_entry.id   AF-A0A1M3HHT4-F1
#
_cell.length_a   1.000
_cell.length_b   1.000
_cell.length_c   1.000
_cell.angle_alpha   90.00
_cell.angle_beta   90.00
_cell.angle_gamma   90.00
#
_symmetry.space_group_name_H-M   'P 1'
#
loop_
_entity.id
_entity.type
_entity.pdbx_description
1 polymer ?
#
loop_
_entity_poly.entity_id
_entity_poly.type
_entity_poly.pdbx_seq_one_letter_code
_entity_poly.pdbx_strand_id
1 'polypeptide(L)'
;MMHQPEPFPKQVHRILFLGNSITYDGKYIVDLETYFTLHYPGRHFEFINEGLPSETVSGLSEPGHADGKFPRPDLHERLSRVLALTKPDLVFACYGMNDGIYMPFDDRRFAKFREGMLWLHKELAATGVRIIHLTPAVFDEQHGGHAGYAEVMDRYSGWLLQQRDPLGWSVGDIYFPMKKYLLDRRAADPSFAYAKDGVHPDSLGHWIMAKAVLSYLGEREDAESAGAAFEKYPRGLSVFRLVGEKQQIMKDAWLTTAGHKRPGMNVGLPLEEARKKEAGIDMEIRRELH
;
A
#
# COMPACT_ATOMS: atom_id res chain seq x y z
N MET A 1 -1.74 22.84 -23.53
CA MET A 1 -1.77 21.88 -22.40
C MET A 1 -2.15 22.68 -21.17
N MET A 2 -3.35 22.45 -20.61
CA MET A 2 -3.69 23.06 -19.33
C MET A 2 -2.79 22.41 -18.28
N HIS A 3 -2.05 23.20 -17.51
CA HIS A 3 -1.28 22.69 -16.37
C HIS A 3 -2.27 22.07 -15.39
N GLN A 4 -2.36 20.74 -15.36
CA GLN A 4 -2.95 20.06 -14.22
C GLN A 4 -2.11 20.41 -12.98
N PRO A 5 -2.74 20.74 -11.84
CA PRO A 5 -2.00 20.93 -10.60
C PRO A 5 -1.22 19.64 -10.31
N GLU A 6 0.06 19.76 -9.96
CA GLU A 6 0.89 18.58 -9.70
C GLU A 6 0.33 17.79 -8.49
N PRO A 7 0.29 16.45 -8.56
CA PRO A 7 -0.29 15.59 -7.53
C PRO A 7 0.50 15.65 -6.21
N PHE A 8 1.78 16.02 -6.31
CA PHE A 8 2.66 16.22 -5.20
C PHE A 8 3.44 17.53 -5.34
N PRO A 9 3.76 18.21 -4.22
CA PRO A 9 4.65 19.36 -4.23
C PRO A 9 6.01 19.05 -4.89
N LYS A 10 6.65 20.07 -5.47
CA LYS A 10 7.89 19.92 -6.26
C LYS A 10 9.03 19.19 -5.55
N GLN A 11 9.12 19.36 -4.24
CA GLN A 11 10.15 18.74 -3.41
C GLN A 11 9.92 17.26 -3.10
N VAL A 12 8.76 16.69 -3.46
CA VAL A 12 8.51 15.25 -3.28
C VAL A 12 9.22 14.48 -4.39
N HIS A 13 10.17 13.63 -3.99
CA HIS A 13 10.85 12.67 -4.84
C HIS A 13 10.72 11.24 -4.30
N ARG A 14 11.00 11.01 -3.01
CA ARG A 14 11.02 9.68 -2.39
C ARG A 14 9.70 9.43 -1.66
N ILE A 15 8.92 8.47 -2.15
CA ILE A 15 7.58 8.14 -1.67
C ILE A 15 7.62 6.73 -1.06
N LEU A 16 7.52 6.65 0.27
CA LEU A 16 7.56 5.40 1.01
C LEU A 16 6.15 4.85 1.24
N PHE A 17 5.98 3.55 1.01
CA PHE A 17 4.76 2.81 1.33
C PHE A 17 5.04 1.85 2.48
N LEU A 18 4.40 2.10 3.62
CA LEU A 18 4.40 1.23 4.80
C LEU A 18 3.09 0.45 4.86
N GLY A 19 3.17 -0.84 5.15
CA GLY A 19 1.99 -1.68 5.31
C GLY A 19 2.34 -3.15 5.47
N ASN A 20 1.32 -3.99 5.31
CA ASN A 20 1.43 -5.43 5.50
C ASN A 20 1.67 -6.21 4.18
N SER A 21 1.17 -7.45 4.08
CA SER A 21 1.30 -8.33 2.92
C SER A 21 0.69 -7.74 1.64
N ILE A 22 -0.39 -6.98 1.72
CA ILE A 22 -1.01 -6.34 0.56
C ILE A 22 -0.08 -5.25 -0.01
N THR A 23 0.61 -4.53 0.88
CA THR A 23 1.64 -3.56 0.49
C THR A 23 2.87 -4.27 -0.07
N TYR A 24 3.31 -5.37 0.53
CA TYR A 24 4.43 -6.17 0.02
C TYR A 24 4.15 -6.78 -1.37
N ASP A 25 2.92 -7.23 -1.65
CA ASP A 25 2.53 -7.65 -3.01
C ASP A 25 2.63 -6.45 -3.97
N GLY A 26 2.06 -5.31 -3.56
CA GLY A 26 2.45 -4.01 -4.10
C GLY A 26 1.97 -3.70 -5.51
N LYS A 27 1.04 -4.49 -6.08
CA LYS A 27 0.51 -4.21 -7.44
C LYS A 27 -0.13 -2.82 -7.53
N TYR A 28 -0.80 -2.35 -6.47
CA TYR A 28 -1.33 -0.97 -6.43
C TYR A 28 -0.22 0.10 -6.46
N ILE A 29 0.98 -0.21 -5.94
CA ILE A 29 2.15 0.68 -6.00
C ILE A 29 2.70 0.70 -7.43
N VAL A 30 2.77 -0.46 -8.10
CA VAL A 30 3.13 -0.55 -9.52
C VAL A 30 2.16 0.25 -10.38
N ASP A 31 0.86 0.12 -10.13
CA ASP A 31 -0.19 0.86 -10.85
C ASP A 31 -0.04 2.38 -10.65
N LEU A 32 0.17 2.83 -9.41
CA LEU A 32 0.41 4.25 -9.10
C LEU A 32 1.69 4.77 -9.76
N GLU A 33 2.81 4.08 -9.59
CA GLU A 33 4.09 4.50 -10.16
C GLU A 33 4.01 4.56 -11.70
N THR A 34 3.35 3.60 -12.33
CA THR A 34 3.13 3.60 -13.78
C THR A 34 2.27 4.77 -14.21
N TYR A 35 1.16 5.04 -13.51
CA TYR A 35 0.32 6.21 -13.76
C TYR A 35 1.14 7.50 -13.70
N PHE A 36 1.89 7.73 -12.61
CA PHE A 36 2.68 8.95 -12.46
C PHE A 36 3.82 9.05 -13.48
N THR A 37 4.45 7.93 -13.85
CA THR A 37 5.49 7.89 -14.89
C THR A 37 4.94 8.30 -16.26
N LEU A 38 3.74 7.85 -16.62
CA LEU A 38 3.11 8.15 -17.91
C LEU A 38 2.51 9.56 -17.95
N HIS A 39 1.88 10.00 -16.87
CA HIS A 39 1.20 11.31 -16.81
C HIS A 39 2.15 12.48 -16.52
N TYR A 40 3.26 12.21 -15.82
CA TYR A 40 4.24 13.23 -15.41
C TYR A 40 5.68 12.85 -15.81
N PRO A 41 5.97 12.64 -17.11
CA PRO A 41 7.27 12.14 -17.57
C PRO A 41 8.45 13.10 -17.28
N GLY A 42 8.17 14.37 -16.97
CA GLY A 42 9.18 15.34 -16.53
C GLY A 42 9.50 15.29 -15.02
N ARG A 43 8.80 14.46 -14.25
CA ARG A 43 9.00 14.27 -12.81
C ARG A 43 9.58 12.89 -12.57
N HIS A 44 10.61 12.83 -11.74
CA HIS A 44 11.16 11.57 -11.25
C HIS A 44 10.71 11.35 -9.81
N PHE A 45 9.85 10.35 -9.63
CA PHE A 45 9.42 9.86 -8.32
C PHE A 45 10.02 8.49 -8.08
N GLU A 46 10.50 8.25 -6.87
CA GLU A 46 11.00 6.97 -6.41
C GLU A 46 9.99 6.37 -5.44
N PHE A 47 9.27 5.35 -5.90
CA PHE A 47 8.29 4.63 -5.10
C PHE A 47 8.99 3.50 -4.35
N ILE A 48 8.99 3.57 -3.02
CA ILE A 48 9.70 2.64 -2.14
C ILE A 48 8.67 1.78 -1.42
N ASN A 49 8.65 0.48 -1.73
CA ASN A 49 7.79 -0.49 -1.07
C ASN A 49 8.51 -1.12 0.14
N GLU A 50 8.03 -0.80 1.33
CA GLU A 50 8.50 -1.36 2.60
C GLU A 50 7.35 -2.11 3.30
N GLY A 51 6.50 -2.80 2.54
CA GLY A 51 5.49 -3.69 3.09
C GLY A 51 6.13 -4.94 3.73
N LEU A 52 5.61 -5.39 4.87
CA LEU A 52 6.04 -6.64 5.51
C LEU A 52 4.83 -7.56 5.76
N PRO A 53 4.78 -8.77 5.16
CA PRO A 53 3.65 -9.67 5.37
C PRO A 53 3.38 -10.00 6.83
N SER A 54 2.11 -10.16 7.19
CA SER A 54 1.61 -10.36 8.56
C SER A 54 1.80 -9.19 9.54
N GLU A 55 2.50 -8.10 9.15
CA GLU A 55 2.82 -7.00 10.06
C GLU A 55 1.57 -6.28 10.59
N THR A 56 1.66 -5.87 11.86
CA THR A 56 0.69 -5.02 12.55
C THR A 56 1.35 -3.71 12.96
N VAL A 57 0.53 -2.68 13.16
CA VAL A 57 0.92 -1.49 13.91
C VAL A 57 0.40 -1.55 15.35
N SER A 58 -0.61 -2.38 15.61
CA SER A 58 -1.18 -2.60 16.95
C SER A 58 -0.25 -3.38 17.91
N GLY A 59 0.77 -4.07 17.37
CA GLY A 59 1.62 -5.00 18.10
C GLY A 59 0.92 -6.29 18.55
N LEU A 60 -0.30 -6.54 18.07
CA LEU A 60 -1.07 -7.73 18.45
C LEU A 60 -0.64 -8.97 17.64
N SER A 61 -0.68 -10.12 18.31
CA SER A 61 -0.54 -11.43 17.68
C SER A 61 -1.46 -12.43 18.36
N GLU A 62 -2.24 -13.18 17.59
CA GLU A 62 -3.03 -14.29 18.10
C GLU A 62 -2.16 -15.48 18.51
N PRO A 63 -2.59 -16.29 19.50
CA PRO A 63 -1.98 -17.57 19.79
C PRO A 63 -1.96 -18.48 18.55
N GLY A 64 -0.83 -19.10 18.26
CA GLY A 64 -0.70 -20.03 17.14
C GLY A 64 -0.55 -19.38 15.77
N HIS A 65 -0.31 -18.06 15.67
CA HIS A 65 -0.01 -17.41 14.40
C HIS A 65 1.06 -18.18 13.60
N ALA A 66 0.81 -18.36 12.29
CA ALA A 66 1.67 -19.13 11.39
C ALA A 66 2.02 -20.54 11.91
N ASP A 67 1.01 -21.28 12.39
CA ASP A 67 1.17 -22.60 13.03
C ASP A 67 2.13 -22.58 14.23
N GLY A 68 2.18 -21.45 14.95
CA GLY A 68 3.09 -21.24 16.09
C GLY A 68 4.55 -20.98 15.72
N LYS A 69 4.88 -20.82 14.43
CA LYS A 69 6.27 -20.60 14.00
C LYS A 69 6.83 -19.24 14.44
N PHE A 70 6.01 -18.21 14.47
CA PHE A 70 6.40 -16.86 14.89
C PHE A 70 5.18 -16.00 15.23
N PRO A 71 5.28 -15.01 16.15
CA PRO A 71 4.22 -14.03 16.34
C PRO A 71 4.14 -13.07 15.14
N ARG A 72 3.02 -12.38 14.95
CA ARG A 72 2.93 -11.32 13.94
C ARG A 72 4.08 -10.30 14.10
N PRO A 73 4.74 -9.89 13.00
CA PRO A 73 5.69 -8.80 13.07
C PRO A 73 4.99 -7.49 13.47
N ASP A 74 5.76 -6.60 14.07
CA ASP A 74 5.31 -5.31 14.59
C ASP A 74 6.18 -4.21 13.99
N LEU A 75 5.55 -3.20 13.38
CA LEU A 75 6.24 -2.07 12.77
C LEU A 75 7.17 -1.33 13.75
N HIS A 76 6.83 -1.31 15.04
CA HIS A 76 7.68 -0.72 16.11
C HIS A 76 9.10 -1.28 16.08
N GLU A 77 9.29 -2.51 15.62
CA GLU A 77 10.58 -3.18 15.59
C GLU A 77 11.55 -2.56 14.56
N ARG A 78 11.04 -2.03 13.45
CA ARG A 78 11.88 -1.67 12.28
C ARG A 78 11.70 -0.24 11.77
N LEU A 79 10.66 0.48 12.17
CA LEU A 79 10.34 1.80 11.61
C LEU A 79 11.54 2.77 11.59
N SER A 80 12.28 2.87 12.70
CA SER A 80 13.43 3.79 12.78
C SER A 80 14.52 3.48 11.76
N ARG A 81 14.81 2.19 11.50
CA ARG A 81 15.77 1.75 10.48
C ARG A 81 15.26 2.04 9.08
N VAL A 82 13.98 1.75 8.82
CA VAL A 82 13.33 2.05 7.54
C VAL A 82 13.42 3.55 7.25
N LEU A 83 13.08 4.42 8.19
CA LEU A 83 13.13 5.88 7.98
C LEU A 83 14.55 6.40 7.79
N ALA A 84 15.52 5.90 8.57
CA ALA A 84 16.92 6.28 8.42
C ALA A 84 17.51 5.88 7.06
N LEU A 85 17.11 4.70 6.57
CA LEU A 85 17.53 4.17 5.28
C LEU A 85 16.87 4.89 4.11
N THR A 86 15.54 5.04 4.16
CA THR A 86 14.75 5.48 3.01
C THR A 86 14.62 6.99 2.89
N LYS A 87 14.74 7.75 3.99
CA LYS A 87 14.67 9.22 4.03
C LYS A 87 13.54 9.79 3.12
N PRO A 88 12.27 9.42 3.37
CA PRO A 88 11.17 9.76 2.49
C PRO A 88 10.78 11.24 2.57
N ASP A 89 10.24 11.77 1.47
CA ASP A 89 9.58 13.09 1.41
C ASP A 89 8.07 12.99 1.69
N LEU A 90 7.52 11.79 1.45
CA LEU A 90 6.12 11.43 1.63
C LEU A 90 6.01 9.97 2.07
N VAL A 91 5.14 9.68 3.03
CA VAL A 91 4.81 8.33 3.48
C VAL A 91 3.33 8.04 3.27
N PHE A 92 3.02 6.96 2.56
CA PHE A 92 1.72 6.31 2.59
C PHE A 92 1.76 5.19 3.64
N ALA A 93 0.85 5.22 4.62
CA ALA A 93 0.77 4.22 5.68
C ALA A 93 -0.56 3.47 5.64
N CYS A 94 -0.53 2.16 5.37
CA CYS A 94 -1.73 1.31 5.21
C CYS A 94 -1.71 0.13 6.18
N TYR A 95 -2.37 0.28 7.33
CA TYR A 95 -2.51 -0.74 8.38
C TYR A 95 -3.98 -0.91 8.79
N GLY A 96 -4.30 -2.06 9.40
CA GLY A 96 -5.65 -2.42 9.84
C GLY A 96 -5.95 -3.91 9.64
N MET A 97 -5.65 -4.47 8.47
CA MET A 97 -6.05 -5.84 8.09
C MET A 97 -5.59 -6.92 9.09
N ASN A 98 -4.37 -6.82 9.61
CA ASN A 98 -3.85 -7.80 10.59
C ASN A 98 -4.10 -7.39 12.04
N ASP A 99 -4.43 -6.11 12.27
CA ASP A 99 -4.42 -5.49 13.59
C ASP A 99 -5.59 -5.92 14.48
N GLY A 100 -6.65 -6.44 13.88
CA GLY A 100 -7.76 -7.10 14.58
C GLY A 100 -7.55 -8.61 14.78
N ILE A 101 -6.41 -9.16 14.34
CA ILE A 101 -6.01 -10.56 14.46
C ILE A 101 -7.08 -11.57 14.01
N TYR A 102 -7.88 -11.20 13.01
CA TYR A 102 -8.92 -12.05 12.40
C TYR A 102 -9.98 -12.55 13.41
N MET A 103 -10.25 -11.73 14.43
CA MET A 103 -11.28 -11.95 15.46
C MET A 103 -12.39 -10.91 15.32
N PRO A 104 -13.65 -11.22 15.72
CA PRO A 104 -14.74 -10.25 15.73
C PRO A 104 -14.37 -8.95 16.46
N PHE A 105 -15.10 -7.87 16.19
CA PHE A 105 -14.82 -6.58 16.82
C PHE A 105 -14.77 -6.66 18.36
N ASP A 106 -13.79 -5.97 18.94
CA ASP A 106 -13.57 -5.86 20.37
C ASP A 106 -12.90 -4.52 20.67
N ASP A 107 -13.39 -3.82 21.69
CA ASP A 107 -12.91 -2.48 22.02
C ASP A 107 -11.45 -2.45 22.46
N ARG A 108 -10.92 -3.55 23.04
CA ARG A 108 -9.52 -3.60 23.48
C ARG A 108 -8.58 -3.77 22.28
N ARG A 109 -8.93 -4.63 21.33
CA ARG A 109 -8.18 -4.75 20.05
C ARG A 109 -8.25 -3.45 19.24
N PHE A 110 -9.42 -2.83 19.20
CA PHE A 110 -9.58 -1.55 18.53
C PHE A 110 -8.77 -0.43 19.20
N ALA A 111 -8.73 -0.39 20.54
CA ALA A 111 -7.86 0.54 21.26
C ALA A 111 -6.38 0.36 20.88
N LYS A 112 -5.90 -0.90 20.78
CA LYS A 112 -4.52 -1.19 20.35
C LYS A 112 -4.22 -0.74 18.92
N PHE A 113 -5.15 -0.94 17.99
CA PHE A 113 -5.01 -0.40 16.64
C PHE A 113 -4.90 1.13 16.64
N ARG A 114 -5.77 1.82 17.39
CA ARG A 114 -5.73 3.29 17.50
C ARG A 114 -4.43 3.79 18.12
N GLU A 115 -3.98 3.16 19.20
CA GLU A 115 -2.69 3.44 19.85
C GLU A 115 -1.54 3.28 18.86
N GLY A 116 -1.51 2.20 18.08
CA GLY A 116 -0.51 1.95 17.05
C GLY A 116 -0.50 3.02 15.95
N MET A 117 -1.67 3.39 15.42
CA MET A 117 -1.76 4.43 14.39
C MET A 117 -1.36 5.82 14.91
N LEU A 118 -1.73 6.15 16.15
CA LEU A 118 -1.31 7.40 16.81
C LEU A 118 0.21 7.42 17.04
N TRP A 119 0.79 6.30 17.48
CA TRP A 119 2.24 6.15 17.61
C TRP A 119 2.93 6.32 16.25
N LEU A 120 2.48 5.60 15.21
CA LEU A 120 3.07 5.68 13.88
C LEU A 120 3.03 7.12 13.34
N HIS A 121 1.88 7.79 13.45
CA HIS A 121 1.76 9.18 13.04
C HIS A 121 2.75 10.09 13.79
N LYS A 122 2.88 9.91 15.12
CA LYS A 122 3.81 10.69 15.93
C LYS A 122 5.26 10.49 15.50
N GLU A 123 5.69 9.24 15.30
CA GLU A 123 7.06 8.93 14.88
C GLU A 123 7.38 9.51 13.50
N LEU A 124 6.45 9.38 12.54
CA LEU A 124 6.60 10.01 11.22
C LEU A 124 6.62 11.54 11.32
N ALA A 125 5.69 12.14 12.06
CA ALA A 125 5.60 13.60 12.19
C ALA A 125 6.85 14.20 12.84
N ALA A 126 7.49 13.47 13.77
CA ALA A 126 8.75 13.88 14.39
C ALA A 126 9.91 14.01 13.39
N THR A 127 9.84 13.34 12.22
CA THR A 127 10.82 13.50 11.14
C THR A 127 10.54 14.69 10.21
N GLY A 128 9.36 15.31 10.33
CA GLY A 128 8.90 16.35 9.40
C GLY A 128 8.39 15.82 8.05
N VAL A 129 8.34 14.50 7.85
CA VAL A 129 7.81 13.93 6.60
C VAL A 129 6.31 14.17 6.46
N ARG A 130 5.83 14.32 5.22
CA ARG A 130 4.40 14.31 4.93
C ARG A 130 3.83 12.90 5.06
N ILE A 131 2.64 12.78 5.61
CA ILE A 131 1.99 11.50 5.90
C ILE A 131 0.64 11.50 5.21
N ILE A 132 0.34 10.44 4.46
CA ILE A 132 -1.01 10.09 4.03
C ILE A 132 -1.32 8.72 4.60
N HIS A 133 -2.25 8.67 5.56
CA HIS A 133 -2.78 7.39 6.02
C HIS A 133 -3.75 6.84 4.98
N LEU A 134 -3.70 5.54 4.74
CA LEU A 134 -4.64 4.84 3.89
C LEU A 134 -5.49 3.91 4.75
N THR A 135 -6.80 3.91 4.54
CA THR A 135 -7.66 2.88 5.14
C THR A 135 -7.25 1.50 4.60
N PRO A 136 -7.41 0.40 5.38
CA PRO A 136 -7.09 -0.94 4.90
C PRO A 136 -7.97 -1.36 3.71
N ALA A 137 -7.52 -2.39 2.98
CA ALA A 137 -8.35 -3.04 1.97
C ALA A 137 -9.54 -3.78 2.60
N VAL A 138 -10.52 -4.18 1.79
CA VAL A 138 -11.66 -4.98 2.25
C VAL A 138 -11.24 -6.37 2.70
N PHE A 139 -11.82 -6.85 3.80
CA PHE A 139 -11.82 -8.27 4.14
C PHE A 139 -13.12 -8.88 3.62
N ASP A 140 -13.00 -9.90 2.78
CA ASP A 140 -14.15 -10.60 2.23
C ASP A 140 -14.45 -11.87 3.03
N GLU A 141 -15.41 -11.74 3.95
CA GLU A 141 -15.83 -12.78 4.87
C GLU A 141 -16.39 -14.03 4.17
N GLN A 142 -16.92 -13.90 2.95
CA GLN A 142 -17.41 -15.05 2.17
C GLN A 142 -16.30 -16.06 1.84
N HIS A 143 -15.05 -15.58 1.68
CA HIS A 143 -13.91 -16.39 1.30
C HIS A 143 -12.88 -16.53 2.43
N GLY A 144 -12.77 -15.54 3.31
CA GLY A 144 -11.74 -15.48 4.35
C GLY A 144 -12.06 -16.26 5.62
N GLY A 145 -13.29 -16.73 5.84
CA GLY A 145 -13.62 -17.66 6.94
C GLY A 145 -13.52 -17.10 8.37
N HIS A 146 -13.43 -15.78 8.55
CA HIS A 146 -13.38 -15.11 9.86
C HIS A 146 -14.64 -14.28 10.10
N ALA A 147 -15.63 -14.93 10.73
CA ALA A 147 -16.95 -14.33 10.92
C ALA A 147 -16.89 -13.01 11.71
N GLY A 148 -17.57 -11.97 11.24
CA GLY A 148 -17.59 -10.63 11.83
C GLY A 148 -16.34 -9.79 11.57
N TYR A 149 -15.35 -10.27 10.83
CA TYR A 149 -14.12 -9.51 10.59
C TYR A 149 -14.28 -8.39 9.55
N ALA A 150 -15.27 -8.50 8.65
CA ALA A 150 -15.62 -7.39 7.76
C ALA A 150 -16.08 -6.14 8.55
N GLU A 151 -16.80 -6.33 9.67
CA GLU A 151 -17.20 -5.23 10.56
C GLU A 151 -16.00 -4.54 11.23
N VAL A 152 -14.92 -5.28 11.51
CA VAL A 152 -13.68 -4.70 12.04
C VAL A 152 -13.09 -3.72 11.03
N MET A 153 -13.06 -4.09 9.74
CA MET A 153 -12.56 -3.21 8.68
C MET A 153 -13.45 -1.97 8.49
N ASP A 154 -14.78 -2.10 8.64
CA ASP A 154 -15.70 -0.95 8.66
C ASP A 154 -15.33 0.04 9.77
N ARG A 155 -15.16 -0.45 11.00
CA ARG A 155 -14.89 0.38 12.18
C ARG A 155 -13.51 1.01 12.15
N TYR A 156 -12.49 0.25 11.74
CA TYR A 156 -11.11 0.74 11.67
C TYR A 156 -10.98 1.83 10.59
N SER A 157 -11.56 1.59 9.40
CA SER A 157 -11.56 2.56 8.30
C SER A 157 -12.38 3.82 8.65
N GLY A 158 -13.56 3.64 9.25
CA GLY A 158 -14.38 4.76 9.71
C GLY A 158 -13.66 5.64 10.73
N TRP A 159 -12.95 5.02 11.69
CA TRP A 159 -12.16 5.78 12.66
C TRP A 159 -10.99 6.53 12.04
N LEU A 160 -10.26 5.92 11.09
CA LEU A 160 -9.19 6.62 10.37
C LEU A 160 -9.71 7.86 9.66
N LEU A 161 -10.82 7.74 8.92
CA LEU A 161 -11.43 8.86 8.19
C LEU A 161 -11.88 9.97 9.14
N GLN A 162 -12.40 9.62 10.33
CA GLN A 162 -12.76 10.59 11.36
C GLN A 162 -11.56 11.41 11.86
N GLN A 163 -10.30 11.00 11.65
CA GLN A 163 -9.12 11.75 12.12
C GLN A 163 -8.77 12.96 11.24
N ARG A 164 -9.42 13.10 10.08
CA ARG A 164 -9.24 14.27 9.20
C ARG A 164 -9.54 15.59 9.92
N ASP A 165 -10.61 15.64 10.72
CA ASP A 165 -11.04 16.87 11.40
C ASP A 165 -10.37 17.12 12.77
N PRO A 166 -10.40 16.18 13.75
CA PRO A 166 -9.88 16.44 15.09
C PRO A 166 -8.35 16.48 15.14
N LEU A 167 -7.66 15.75 14.25
CA LEU A 167 -6.20 15.68 14.21
C LEU A 167 -5.59 16.29 12.94
N GLY A 168 -6.40 16.75 11.99
CA GLY A 168 -5.88 17.30 10.73
C GLY A 168 -5.20 16.26 9.84
N TRP A 169 -5.47 14.97 10.03
CA TRP A 169 -4.77 13.92 9.29
C TRP A 169 -5.14 13.90 7.81
N SER A 170 -4.15 13.77 6.94
CA SER A 170 -4.37 13.36 5.56
C SER A 170 -4.70 11.87 5.53
N VAL A 171 -5.91 11.52 5.11
CA VAL A 171 -6.38 10.13 5.08
C VAL A 171 -7.02 9.84 3.73
N GLY A 172 -6.45 8.94 2.93
CA GLY A 172 -7.03 8.41 1.69
C GLY A 172 -7.92 7.21 1.97
N ASP A 173 -9.15 7.23 1.43
CA ASP A 173 -10.11 6.13 1.59
C ASP A 173 -9.98 5.13 0.45
N ILE A 174 -9.45 3.96 0.76
CA ILE A 174 -9.41 2.80 -0.13
C ILE A 174 -10.57 1.84 0.19
N TYR A 175 -10.97 1.77 1.45
CA TYR A 175 -11.85 0.73 1.97
C TYR A 175 -13.26 0.84 1.40
N PHE A 176 -13.92 2.00 1.56
CA PHE A 176 -15.31 2.14 1.13
C PHE A 176 -15.48 2.09 -0.38
N PRO A 177 -14.58 2.66 -1.22
CA PRO A 177 -14.61 2.46 -2.66
C PRO A 177 -14.51 0.97 -3.06
N MET A 178 -13.58 0.22 -2.47
CA MET A 178 -13.48 -1.23 -2.71
C MET A 178 -14.73 -1.97 -2.25
N LYS A 179 -15.25 -1.67 -1.06
CA LYS A 179 -16.46 -2.31 -0.52
C LYS A 179 -17.66 -2.05 -1.42
N LYS A 180 -17.84 -0.81 -1.88
CA LYS A 180 -18.92 -0.45 -2.79
C LYS A 180 -18.83 -1.26 -4.10
N TYR A 181 -17.66 -1.27 -4.74
CA TYR A 181 -17.49 -1.99 -5.99
C TYR A 181 -17.72 -3.50 -5.82
N LEU A 182 -17.22 -4.11 -4.74
CA LEU A 182 -17.48 -5.51 -4.40
C LEU A 182 -18.97 -5.81 -4.31
N LEU A 183 -19.73 -4.99 -3.58
CA LEU A 183 -21.18 -5.17 -3.40
C LEU A 183 -21.95 -4.95 -4.70
N ASP A 184 -21.59 -3.92 -5.48
CA ASP A 184 -22.22 -3.63 -6.78
C ASP A 184 -22.01 -4.80 -7.75
N ARG A 185 -20.78 -5.35 -7.83
CA ARG A 185 -20.49 -6.53 -8.68
C ARG A 185 -21.24 -7.76 -8.20
N ARG A 186 -21.36 -7.96 -6.88
CA ARG A 186 -22.10 -9.08 -6.29
C ARG A 186 -23.60 -9.05 -6.55
N ALA A 187 -24.17 -7.88 -6.82
CA ALA A 187 -25.57 -7.78 -7.23
C ALA A 187 -25.83 -8.48 -8.58
N ALA A 188 -24.82 -8.57 -9.46
CA ALA A 188 -24.89 -9.25 -10.75
C ALA A 188 -24.24 -10.65 -10.73
N ASP A 189 -23.13 -10.81 -10.01
CA ASP A 189 -22.39 -12.06 -9.84
C ASP A 189 -22.09 -12.29 -8.36
N PRO A 190 -22.94 -13.05 -7.63
CA PRO A 190 -22.76 -13.31 -6.21
C PRO A 190 -21.44 -13.99 -5.83
N SER A 191 -20.74 -14.60 -6.79
CA SER A 191 -19.45 -15.26 -6.57
C SER A 191 -18.25 -14.32 -6.72
N PHE A 192 -18.47 -13.08 -7.19
CA PHE A 192 -17.40 -12.11 -7.39
C PHE A 192 -16.62 -11.87 -6.09
N ALA A 193 -15.29 -11.92 -6.19
CA ALA A 193 -14.38 -11.62 -5.11
C ALA A 193 -13.07 -11.07 -5.69
N TYR A 194 -12.48 -10.11 -4.99
CA TYR A 194 -11.10 -9.68 -5.28
C TYR A 194 -10.08 -10.72 -4.84
N ALA A 195 -10.36 -11.43 -3.75
CA ALA A 195 -9.39 -12.26 -3.04
C ALA A 195 -9.95 -13.65 -2.84
N LYS A 196 -9.21 -14.68 -3.31
CA LYS A 196 -9.61 -16.08 -3.11
C LYS A 196 -9.56 -16.52 -1.65
N ASP A 197 -8.71 -15.87 -0.85
CA ASP A 197 -8.56 -16.11 0.58
C ASP A 197 -9.26 -15.04 1.43
N GLY A 198 -10.05 -14.16 0.80
CA GLY A 198 -10.72 -13.04 1.46
C GLY A 198 -9.82 -11.92 1.96
N VAL A 199 -8.50 -11.99 1.77
CA VAL A 199 -7.53 -11.03 2.32
C VAL A 199 -6.71 -10.34 1.23
N HIS A 200 -6.11 -11.10 0.31
CA HIS A 200 -5.13 -10.59 -0.66
C HIS A 200 -5.80 -10.32 -2.00
N PRO A 201 -6.05 -9.04 -2.36
CA PRO A 201 -6.75 -8.71 -3.60
C PRO A 201 -5.94 -9.12 -4.83
N ASP A 202 -6.63 -9.50 -5.89
CA ASP A 202 -6.06 -9.74 -7.21
C ASP A 202 -5.69 -8.41 -7.91
N SER A 203 -5.27 -8.49 -9.17
CA SER A 203 -4.92 -7.30 -9.96
C SER A 203 -6.06 -6.29 -10.08
N LEU A 204 -7.32 -6.75 -10.14
CA LEU A 204 -8.47 -5.83 -10.17
C LEU A 204 -8.64 -5.15 -8.81
N GLY A 205 -8.55 -5.89 -7.71
CA GLY A 205 -8.62 -5.31 -6.37
C GLY A 205 -7.53 -4.26 -6.13
N HIS A 206 -6.30 -4.56 -6.51
CA HIS A 206 -5.19 -3.60 -6.46
C HIS A 206 -5.42 -2.37 -7.35
N TRP A 207 -6.00 -2.55 -8.54
CA TRP A 207 -6.35 -1.42 -9.40
C TRP A 207 -7.41 -0.51 -8.77
N ILE A 208 -8.43 -1.07 -8.10
CA ILE A 208 -9.42 -0.26 -7.37
C ILE A 208 -8.77 0.50 -6.21
N MET A 209 -7.80 -0.11 -5.51
CA MET A 209 -7.00 0.60 -4.50
C MET A 209 -6.24 1.78 -5.12
N ALA A 210 -5.55 1.56 -6.23
CA ALA A 210 -4.79 2.60 -6.92
C ALA A 210 -5.71 3.76 -7.37
N LYS A 211 -6.86 3.46 -7.98
CA LYS A 211 -7.87 4.46 -8.37
C LYS A 211 -8.36 5.29 -7.19
N ALA A 212 -8.57 4.67 -6.04
CA ALA A 212 -9.00 5.37 -4.83
C ALA A 212 -7.91 6.35 -4.33
N VAL A 213 -6.64 5.93 -4.37
CA VAL A 213 -5.50 6.80 -4.04
C VAL A 213 -5.34 7.94 -5.06
N LEU A 214 -5.43 7.64 -6.36
CA LEU A 214 -5.42 8.65 -7.42
C LEU A 214 -6.52 9.69 -7.21
N SER A 215 -7.76 9.25 -6.98
CA SER A 215 -8.88 10.13 -6.70
C SER A 215 -8.66 11.01 -5.47
N TYR A 216 -8.07 10.46 -4.40
CA TYR A 216 -7.70 11.23 -3.21
C TYR A 216 -6.66 12.33 -3.53
N LEU A 217 -5.72 12.05 -4.43
CA LEU A 217 -4.71 13.00 -4.89
C LEU A 217 -5.24 14.01 -5.93
N GLY A 218 -6.52 13.95 -6.29
CA GLY A 218 -7.14 14.82 -7.28
C GLY A 218 -6.95 14.35 -8.73
N GLU A 219 -6.40 13.15 -8.93
CA GLU A 219 -6.26 12.51 -10.23
C GLU A 219 -7.55 11.80 -10.64
N ARG A 220 -7.85 11.80 -11.93
CA ARG A 220 -9.04 11.13 -12.47
C ARG A 220 -8.63 10.02 -13.43
N GLU A 221 -8.93 8.79 -13.05
CA GLU A 221 -8.75 7.60 -13.89
C GLU A 221 -10.03 6.75 -13.85
N ASP A 222 -10.64 6.57 -15.01
CA ASP A 222 -11.96 5.93 -15.16
C ASP A 222 -11.85 4.51 -15.74
N ALA A 223 -10.66 4.04 -16.16
CA ALA A 223 -10.49 2.71 -16.74
C ALA A 223 -10.86 1.56 -15.78
N GLU A 224 -11.31 0.45 -16.37
CA GLU A 224 -11.74 -0.77 -15.66
C GLU A 224 -10.55 -1.61 -15.14
N SER A 225 -9.36 -1.45 -15.72
CA SER A 225 -8.13 -2.12 -15.29
C SER A 225 -6.90 -1.26 -15.56
N ALA A 226 -5.79 -1.55 -14.86
CA ALA A 226 -4.49 -0.92 -15.12
C ALA A 226 -4.06 -1.08 -16.58
N GLY A 227 -4.22 -2.27 -17.16
CA GLY A 227 -3.91 -2.54 -18.57
C GLY A 227 -4.71 -1.63 -19.52
N ALA A 228 -6.02 -1.51 -19.29
CA ALA A 228 -6.88 -0.62 -20.09
C ALA A 228 -6.56 0.87 -19.88
N ALA A 229 -6.03 1.26 -18.72
CA ALA A 229 -5.55 2.62 -18.49
C ALA A 229 -4.29 2.90 -19.31
N PHE A 230 -3.32 1.98 -19.27
CA PHE A 230 -1.98 2.21 -19.80
C PHE A 230 -1.83 1.89 -21.29
N GLU A 231 -2.69 1.05 -21.87
CA GLU A 231 -2.70 0.81 -23.32
C GLU A 231 -3.03 2.07 -24.16
N LYS A 232 -3.63 3.08 -23.54
CA LYS A 232 -3.92 4.39 -24.17
C LYS A 232 -2.65 5.19 -24.47
N TYR A 233 -1.53 4.87 -23.83
CA TYR A 233 -0.26 5.56 -23.99
C TYR A 233 0.64 4.79 -24.97
N PRO A 234 1.35 5.47 -25.87
CA PRO A 234 2.40 4.84 -26.66
C PRO A 234 3.38 4.09 -25.75
N ARG A 235 3.51 2.79 -25.96
CA ARG A 235 4.36 1.88 -25.14
C ARG A 235 4.01 1.87 -23.64
N GLY A 236 2.81 2.30 -23.24
CA GLY A 236 2.41 2.33 -21.83
C GLY A 236 2.40 0.96 -21.15
N LEU A 237 2.03 -0.11 -21.87
CA LEU A 237 2.14 -1.49 -21.36
C LEU A 237 3.60 -1.94 -21.18
N SER A 238 4.53 -1.42 -21.98
CA SER A 238 5.96 -1.68 -21.82
C SER A 238 6.49 -1.00 -20.55
N VAL A 239 6.11 0.28 -20.34
CA VAL A 239 6.40 1.01 -19.09
C VAL A 239 5.83 0.27 -17.88
N PHE A 240 4.56 -0.18 -17.94
CA PHE A 240 3.92 -0.92 -16.86
C PHE A 240 4.70 -2.19 -16.48
N ARG A 241 5.14 -2.97 -17.48
CA ARG A 241 5.98 -4.15 -17.28
C ARG A 241 7.31 -3.78 -16.62
N LEU A 242 8.01 -2.76 -17.13
CA LEU A 242 9.31 -2.33 -16.61
C LEU A 242 9.21 -1.81 -15.17
N VAL A 243 8.18 -1.03 -14.84
CA VAL A 243 7.90 -0.59 -13.46
C VAL A 243 7.63 -1.80 -12.56
N GLY A 244 6.86 -2.79 -13.03
CA GLY A 244 6.63 -4.03 -12.31
C GLY A 244 7.94 -4.79 -12.01
N GLU A 245 8.81 -4.94 -13.01
CA GLU A 245 10.13 -5.57 -12.86
C GLU A 245 11.00 -4.82 -11.85
N LYS A 246 11.03 -3.49 -11.94
CA LYS A 246 11.74 -2.63 -10.99
C LYS A 246 11.24 -2.85 -9.56
N GLN A 247 9.92 -2.80 -9.33
CA GLN A 247 9.33 -2.96 -8.01
C GLN A 247 9.59 -4.36 -7.40
N GLN A 248 9.56 -5.43 -8.20
CA GLN A 248 9.89 -6.78 -7.69
C GLN A 248 11.33 -6.89 -7.21
N ILE A 249 12.28 -6.24 -7.88
CA ILE A 249 13.69 -6.23 -7.45
C ILE A 249 13.85 -5.36 -6.20
N MET A 250 13.31 -4.14 -6.24
CA MET A 250 13.59 -3.13 -5.23
C MET A 250 12.91 -3.42 -3.90
N LYS A 251 11.68 -3.95 -3.88
CA LYS A 251 10.97 -4.22 -2.61
C LYS A 251 11.75 -5.18 -1.70
N ASP A 252 12.32 -6.25 -2.26
CA ASP A 252 13.06 -7.25 -1.49
C ASP A 252 14.43 -6.69 -1.07
N ALA A 253 15.08 -5.89 -1.93
CA ALA A 253 16.35 -5.23 -1.60
C ALA A 253 16.22 -4.21 -0.47
N TRP A 254 15.17 -3.38 -0.52
CA TRP A 254 14.82 -2.43 0.54
C TRP A 254 14.55 -3.15 1.85
N LEU A 255 13.62 -4.10 1.83
CA LEU A 255 13.19 -4.82 3.01
C LEU A 255 14.35 -5.59 3.68
N THR A 256 15.22 -6.21 2.88
CA THR A 256 16.44 -6.91 3.36
C THR A 256 17.42 -5.93 4.02
N THR A 257 17.62 -4.76 3.41
CA THR A 257 18.58 -3.76 3.89
C THR A 257 18.08 -3.05 5.15
N ALA A 258 16.78 -2.75 5.24
CA ALA A 258 16.17 -2.19 6.44
C ALA A 258 16.20 -3.18 7.62
N GLY A 259 16.13 -4.47 7.31
CA GLY A 259 16.18 -5.57 8.26
C GLY A 259 14.86 -5.74 9.02
N HIS A 260 14.40 -6.99 9.11
CA HIS A 260 13.18 -7.38 9.82
C HIS A 260 13.37 -8.73 10.52
N LYS A 261 12.51 -9.03 11.49
CA LYS A 261 12.53 -10.32 12.22
C LYS A 261 11.60 -11.39 11.65
N ARG A 262 10.75 -11.07 10.66
CA ARG A 262 9.84 -12.04 10.05
C ARG A 262 10.62 -13.15 9.31
N PRO A 263 10.43 -14.44 9.66
CA PRO A 263 11.08 -15.54 8.95
C PRO A 263 10.46 -15.77 7.57
N GLY A 264 11.22 -16.42 6.68
CA GLY A 264 10.71 -16.89 5.37
C GLY A 264 10.38 -15.78 4.37
N MET A 265 10.99 -14.60 4.50
CA MET A 265 10.98 -13.58 3.45
C MET A 265 12.03 -13.89 2.40
N ASN A 266 11.79 -13.42 1.18
CA ASN A 266 12.81 -13.42 0.14
C ASN A 266 13.99 -12.55 0.57
N VAL A 267 15.20 -13.01 0.25
CA VAL A 267 16.42 -12.21 0.42
C VAL A 267 16.63 -11.41 -0.85
N GLY A 268 16.56 -10.08 -0.73
CA GLY A 268 16.82 -9.16 -1.82
C GLY A 268 18.31 -9.07 -2.15
N LEU A 269 18.60 -8.53 -3.34
CA LEU A 269 19.97 -8.18 -3.72
C LEU A 269 20.54 -7.13 -2.74
N PRO A 270 21.86 -7.09 -2.54
CA PRO A 270 22.50 -5.96 -1.87
C PRO A 270 22.04 -4.64 -2.50
N LEU A 271 21.68 -3.65 -1.69
CA LEU A 271 21.04 -2.43 -2.18
C LEU A 271 21.82 -1.75 -3.32
N GLU A 272 23.14 -1.69 -3.23
CA GLU A 272 24.00 -1.15 -4.29
C GLU A 272 23.89 -1.90 -5.64
N GLU A 273 23.69 -3.22 -5.62
CA GLU A 273 23.45 -3.99 -6.84
C GLU A 273 22.03 -3.76 -7.37
N ALA A 274 21.03 -3.77 -6.48
CA ALA A 274 19.64 -3.49 -6.84
C ALA A 274 19.49 -2.12 -7.51
N ARG A 275 20.14 -1.09 -6.95
CA ARG A 275 20.22 0.28 -7.50
C ARG A 275 20.79 0.34 -8.92
N LYS A 276 21.79 -0.49 -9.24
CA LYS A 276 22.34 -0.55 -10.60
C LYS A 276 21.34 -1.13 -11.59
N LYS A 277 20.58 -2.15 -11.18
CA LYS A 277 19.50 -2.72 -12.02
C LYS A 277 18.35 -1.74 -12.19
N GLU A 278 17.92 -1.10 -11.10
CA GLU A 278 16.94 -0.02 -11.10
C GLU A 278 17.31 1.08 -12.10
N ALA A 279 18.54 1.59 -12.03
CA ALA A 279 19.01 2.63 -12.95
C ALA A 279 19.00 2.17 -14.43
N GLY A 280 19.29 0.89 -14.69
CA GLY A 280 19.15 0.28 -16.02
C GLY A 280 17.71 0.32 -16.52
N ILE A 281 16.77 -0.12 -15.69
CA ILE A 281 15.33 -0.13 -15.99
C ILE A 281 14.80 1.31 -16.17
N ASP A 282 15.21 2.26 -15.33
CA ASP A 282 14.79 3.67 -15.46
C ASP A 282 15.32 4.34 -16.74
N MET A 283 16.46 3.88 -17.28
CA MET A 283 16.91 4.32 -18.61
C MET A 283 16.04 3.74 -19.71
N GLU A 284 15.61 2.48 -19.60
CA GLU A 284 14.68 1.87 -20.55
C GLU A 284 13.31 2.55 -20.50
N ILE A 285 12.74 2.78 -19.32
CA ILE A 285 11.49 3.53 -19.15
C ILE A 285 11.59 4.90 -19.83
N ARG A 286 12.68 5.65 -19.61
CA ARG A 286 12.88 6.94 -20.28
C ARG A 286 12.94 6.83 -21.80
N ARG A 287 13.54 5.77 -22.34
CA ARG A 287 13.53 5.51 -23.79
C ARG A 287 12.15 5.16 -24.30
N GLU A 288 11.29 4.57 -23.47
CA GLU A 288 9.92 4.21 -23.86
C GLU A 288 9.00 5.44 -23.92
N LEU A 289 9.26 6.45 -23.09
CA LEU A 289 8.52 7.72 -23.01
C LEU A 289 8.89 8.74 -24.11
N HIS A 290 10.03 8.57 -24.78
CA HIS A 290 10.53 9.42 -25.87
C HIS A 290 10.39 8.75 -27.22
#